data_AF-A0A1E3VV29-F1
#
_entry.id   AF-A0A1E3VV29-F1
#
_cell.length_a   1.000
_cell.length_b   1.000
_cell.length_c   1.000
_cell.angle_alpha   90.00
_cell.angle_beta   90.00
_cell.angle_gamma   90.00
#
_symmetry.space_group_name_H-M   'P 1'
#
loop_
_entity.id
_entity.type
_entity.pdbx_description
1 polymer ?
#
loop_
_entity_poly.entity_id
_entity_poly.type
_entity_poly.pdbx_seq_one_letter_code
_entity_poly.pdbx_strand_id
1 'polypeptide(L)'
;MCTLLDAHGDIAMSYELYPALVETAPDVDLRTLAAEIASARNHKTVAECAPTAHFSTFVARSLRGGLSYQDFAHLLEQLVDEGHMLTELKGRMRLIELCGLEKMKRVGKRRWGMKCDNAFEDYLGVWPRACFLNMLRDGRDILASQLNTGSFKQSPKEVARGWQTTIRRFEQLVERPDVKAQMVRYESLTKNPEPELRSICDFLGLPFDPNMLHHQKLDLTIFKANHLSKKRVSSAIDTTMIGRWRNDLKPEQLADFVSVAGDDLTRHGYA
;
A
#
# COMPACT_ATOMS: atom_id res chain seq x y z
N MET A 1 5.79 2.34 -7.22
CA MET A 1 4.56 1.92 -7.93
C MET A 1 3.34 2.73 -7.52
N CYS A 2 2.82 2.63 -6.28
CA CYS A 2 1.63 3.39 -5.86
C CYS A 2 1.71 4.89 -6.21
N THR A 3 2.80 5.57 -5.86
CA THR A 3 3.04 6.98 -6.21
C THR A 3 3.16 7.24 -7.72
N LEU A 4 3.70 6.29 -8.49
CA LEU A 4 3.83 6.41 -9.94
C LEU A 4 2.45 6.31 -10.61
N LEU A 5 1.59 5.40 -10.12
CA LEU A 5 0.19 5.31 -10.53
C LEU A 5 -0.58 6.56 -10.10
N ASP A 6 -0.36 7.07 -8.89
CA ASP A 6 -1.00 8.29 -8.40
C ASP A 6 -0.59 9.55 -9.20
N ALA A 7 0.53 9.51 -9.92
CA ALA A 7 0.96 10.56 -10.84
C ALA A 7 0.23 10.53 -12.19
N HIS A 8 -0.38 9.41 -12.56
CA HIS A 8 -1.15 9.29 -13.80
C HIS A 8 -2.45 10.08 -13.70
N GLY A 9 -2.83 10.80 -14.76
CA GLY A 9 -4.01 11.65 -14.82
C GLY A 9 -5.37 10.96 -14.70
N ASP A 10 -5.45 9.62 -14.57
CA ASP A 10 -6.72 8.90 -14.61
C ASP A 10 -6.97 7.93 -13.44
N ILE A 11 -5.95 7.67 -12.62
CA ILE A 11 -6.08 6.81 -11.43
C ILE A 11 -5.60 7.51 -10.16
N ALA A 12 -6.45 7.50 -9.14
CA ALA A 12 -6.14 8.01 -7.80
C ALA A 12 -5.75 6.84 -6.90
N MET A 13 -4.60 6.94 -6.23
CA MET A 13 -4.11 5.87 -5.36
C MET A 13 -4.05 6.27 -3.89
N SER A 14 -4.71 5.50 -3.04
CA SER A 14 -4.58 5.62 -1.59
C SER A 14 -3.42 4.77 -1.05
N TYR A 15 -2.85 5.15 0.09
CA TYR A 15 -1.60 4.57 0.59
C TYR A 15 -1.82 3.75 1.87
N GLU A 16 -1.70 2.43 1.76
CA GLU A 16 -1.63 1.48 2.89
C GLU A 16 -2.92 1.39 3.75
N LEU A 17 -4.08 1.38 3.08
CA LEU A 17 -5.38 1.18 3.71
C LEU A 17 -5.65 -0.32 3.83
N TYR A 18 -5.59 -0.86 5.06
CA TYR A 18 -5.71 -2.29 5.31
C TYR A 18 -6.95 -2.58 6.15
N PRO A 19 -7.78 -3.58 5.78
CA PRO A 19 -8.98 -3.94 6.53
C PRO A 19 -8.68 -4.27 8.00
N ALA A 20 -7.59 -4.99 8.26
CA ALA A 20 -7.17 -5.37 9.61
C ALA A 20 -6.89 -4.17 10.54
N LEU A 21 -6.67 -2.97 10.00
CA LEU A 21 -6.48 -1.76 10.82
C LEU A 21 -7.81 -1.11 11.23
N VAL A 22 -8.90 -1.45 10.56
CA VAL A 22 -10.22 -0.81 10.74
C VAL A 22 -11.07 -1.54 11.79
N GLU A 23 -10.78 -2.81 12.05
CA GLU A 23 -11.58 -3.65 12.95
C GLU A 23 -11.74 -3.05 14.35
N THR A 24 -13.00 -3.02 14.80
CA THR A 24 -13.40 -2.50 16.11
C THR A 24 -14.13 -3.58 16.91
N ALA A 25 -14.28 -3.35 18.21
CA ALA A 25 -15.21 -4.12 19.03
C ALA A 25 -16.68 -3.79 18.64
N PRO A 26 -17.64 -4.70 18.89
CA PRO A 26 -19.05 -4.50 18.51
C PRO A 26 -19.77 -3.37 19.23
N ASP A 27 -19.28 -2.95 20.39
CA ASP A 27 -19.86 -1.94 21.27
C ASP A 27 -19.40 -0.50 20.93
N VAL A 28 -18.53 -0.32 19.93
CA VAL A 28 -18.07 0.99 19.50
C VAL A 28 -19.22 1.74 18.78
N ASP A 29 -19.66 2.85 19.36
CA ASP A 29 -20.57 3.80 18.70
C ASP A 29 -19.81 4.63 17.65
N LEU A 30 -20.00 4.25 16.38
CA LEU A 30 -19.34 4.88 15.25
C LEU A 30 -19.77 6.35 15.02
N ARG A 31 -20.97 6.77 15.45
CA ARG A 31 -21.39 8.18 15.30
C ARG A 31 -20.69 9.06 16.33
N THR A 32 -20.63 8.59 17.57
CA THR A 32 -19.86 9.27 18.63
C THR A 32 -18.38 9.36 18.23
N LEU A 33 -17.81 8.25 17.74
CA LEU A 33 -16.43 8.22 17.25
C LEU A 33 -16.19 9.20 16.09
N ALA A 34 -17.13 9.31 15.14
CA ALA A 34 -17.06 10.29 14.06
C ALA A 34 -17.01 11.73 14.58
N ALA A 35 -17.89 12.10 15.52
CA ALA A 35 -17.93 13.44 16.11
C ALA A 35 -16.62 13.80 16.85
N GLU A 36 -16.04 12.84 17.57
CA GLU A 36 -14.74 13.02 18.25
C GLU A 36 -13.60 13.20 17.25
N ILE A 37 -13.55 12.38 16.18
CA ILE A 37 -12.54 12.51 15.12
C ILE A 37 -12.69 13.83 14.37
N ALA A 38 -13.92 14.27 14.07
CA ALA A 38 -14.18 15.55 13.40
C ALA A 38 -13.60 16.76 14.16
N SER A 39 -13.55 16.64 15.50
CA SER A 39 -13.03 17.66 16.41
C SER A 39 -11.52 17.54 16.66
N ALA A 40 -10.87 16.49 16.16
CA ALA A 40 -9.45 16.26 16.37
C ALA A 40 -8.59 17.30 15.62
N ARG A 41 -7.57 17.82 16.31
CA ARG A 41 -6.64 18.82 15.74
C ARG A 41 -5.35 18.20 15.20
N ASN A 42 -5.01 17.01 15.67
CA ASN A 42 -3.79 16.30 15.32
C ASN A 42 -3.94 14.81 15.63
N HIS A 43 -2.93 14.03 15.24
CA HIS A 43 -2.96 12.58 15.39
C HIS A 43 -2.98 12.13 16.87
N LYS A 44 -2.42 12.92 17.79
CA LYS A 44 -2.46 12.59 19.22
C LYS A 44 -3.91 12.56 19.73
N THR A 45 -4.71 13.57 19.38
CA THR A 45 -6.14 13.61 19.74
C THR A 45 -6.92 12.44 19.12
N VAL A 46 -6.61 12.06 17.88
CA VAL A 46 -7.20 10.85 17.27
C VAL A 46 -6.81 9.58 18.03
N ALA A 47 -5.56 9.46 18.49
CA ALA A 47 -5.11 8.30 19.25
C ALA A 47 -5.76 8.18 20.64
N GLU A 48 -6.24 9.29 21.21
CA GLU A 48 -6.94 9.31 22.50
C GLU A 48 -8.39 8.81 22.37
N CYS A 49 -9.06 9.05 21.23
CA CYS A 49 -10.44 8.61 21.00
C CYS A 49 -10.58 7.32 20.17
N ALA A 50 -9.54 6.92 19.42
CA ALA A 50 -9.59 5.74 18.58
C ALA A 50 -9.79 4.45 19.41
N PRO A 51 -10.69 3.53 18.99
CA PRO A 51 -10.94 2.28 19.72
C PRO A 51 -9.70 1.39 19.88
N THR A 52 -8.77 1.47 18.93
CA THR A 52 -7.51 0.74 18.95
C THR A 52 -6.38 1.58 18.35
N ALA A 53 -5.14 1.24 18.70
CA ALA A 53 -3.95 1.84 18.07
C ALA A 53 -3.89 1.56 16.55
N HIS A 54 -4.42 0.42 16.12
CA HIS A 54 -4.55 0.08 14.70
C HIS A 54 -5.56 0.99 14.00
N PHE A 55 -6.71 1.28 14.62
CA PHE A 55 -7.69 2.21 14.08
C PHE A 55 -7.12 3.62 13.96
N SER A 56 -6.43 4.10 15.00
CA SER A 56 -5.71 5.39 14.93
C SER A 56 -4.70 5.43 13.78
N THR A 57 -3.98 4.31 13.56
CA THR A 57 -3.07 4.16 12.42
C THR A 57 -3.83 4.23 11.09
N PHE A 58 -5.00 3.58 10.97
CA PHE A 58 -5.83 3.66 9.77
C PHE A 58 -6.23 5.10 9.45
N VAL A 59 -6.72 5.85 10.44
CA VAL A 59 -7.06 7.27 10.28
C VAL A 59 -5.82 8.04 9.80
N ALA A 60 -4.67 7.89 10.44
CA ALA A 60 -3.45 8.57 10.02
C ALA A 60 -3.01 8.22 8.57
N ARG A 61 -3.34 7.02 8.09
CA ARG A 61 -3.05 6.58 6.73
C ARG A 61 -4.07 7.09 5.71
N SER A 62 -5.34 7.26 6.08
CA SER A 62 -6.35 7.85 5.20
C SER A 62 -5.97 9.28 4.79
N LEU A 63 -5.34 10.03 5.70
CA LEU A 63 -4.80 11.37 5.44
C LEU A 63 -3.75 11.41 4.32
N ARG A 64 -3.05 10.29 4.06
CA ARG A 64 -2.10 10.19 2.92
C ARG A 64 -2.80 10.25 1.57
N GLY A 65 -4.10 9.93 1.54
CA GLY A 65 -4.98 10.12 0.40
C GLY A 65 -5.47 11.56 0.22
N GLY A 66 -5.09 12.50 1.10
CA GLY A 66 -5.56 13.89 1.06
C GLY A 66 -6.89 14.12 1.80
N LEU A 67 -7.31 13.18 2.63
CA LEU A 67 -8.45 13.34 3.52
C LEU A 67 -8.03 14.15 4.75
N SER A 68 -8.95 14.96 5.28
CA SER A 68 -8.87 15.55 6.61
C SER A 68 -9.59 14.67 7.65
N TYR A 69 -9.49 15.02 8.93
CA TYR A 69 -10.26 14.33 9.96
C TYR A 69 -11.77 14.54 9.81
N GLN A 70 -12.19 15.73 9.35
CA GLN A 70 -13.61 16.01 9.04
C GLN A 70 -14.11 15.14 7.90
N ASP A 71 -13.31 14.96 6.85
CA ASP A 71 -13.66 14.08 5.73
C ASP A 71 -13.82 12.64 6.23
N PHE A 72 -12.85 12.16 7.02
CA PHE A 72 -12.91 10.81 7.57
C PHE A 72 -14.14 10.58 8.46
N ALA A 73 -14.47 11.55 9.32
CA ALA A 73 -15.65 11.50 10.16
C ALA A 73 -16.94 11.43 9.33
N HIS A 74 -17.04 12.24 8.27
CA HIS A 74 -18.19 12.20 7.37
C HIS A 74 -18.33 10.85 6.65
N LEU A 75 -17.23 10.25 6.20
CA LEU A 75 -17.26 8.91 5.60
C LEU A 75 -17.65 7.83 6.62
N LEU A 76 -17.31 7.99 7.89
CA LEU A 76 -17.73 7.10 8.96
C LEU A 76 -19.23 7.25 9.26
N GLU A 77 -19.77 8.47 9.27
CA GLU A 77 -21.21 8.72 9.38
C GLU A 77 -21.96 8.10 8.20
N GLN A 78 -21.48 8.30 6.97
CA GLN A 78 -22.04 7.69 5.78
C GLN A 78 -22.08 6.16 5.87
N LEU A 79 -21.00 5.55 6.37
CA LEU A 79 -20.95 4.10 6.59
C LEU A 79 -22.06 3.62 7.54
N VAL A 80 -22.30 4.37 8.63
CA VAL A 80 -23.38 4.07 9.58
C VAL A 80 -24.75 4.25 8.94
N ASP A 81 -24.95 5.30 8.15
CA ASP A 81 -26.21 5.55 7.43
C ASP A 81 -26.51 4.44 6.40
N GLU A 82 -25.48 3.84 5.81
CA GLU A 82 -25.57 2.67 4.93
C GLU A 82 -25.82 1.36 5.69
N GLY A 83 -25.83 1.38 7.03
CA GLY A 83 -26.08 0.20 7.88
C GLY A 83 -24.91 -0.76 8.00
N HIS A 84 -23.69 -0.30 7.72
CA HIS A 84 -22.48 -1.13 7.80
C HIS A 84 -21.83 -1.07 9.19
N MET A 85 -21.29 -2.21 9.64
CA MET A 85 -20.51 -2.31 10.89
C MET A 85 -19.04 -2.63 10.62
N LEU A 86 -18.14 -2.12 11.45
CA LEU A 86 -16.68 -2.35 11.31
C LEU A 86 -16.19 -3.68 11.90
N THR A 87 -17.05 -4.40 12.61
CA THR A 87 -16.81 -5.80 12.97
C THR A 87 -16.89 -6.74 11.76
N GLU A 88 -17.56 -6.31 10.69
CA GLU A 88 -17.74 -7.10 9.47
C GLU A 88 -16.72 -6.68 8.41
N LEU A 89 -16.13 -7.67 7.73
CA LEU A 89 -15.20 -7.43 6.63
C LEU A 89 -15.81 -6.50 5.56
N LYS A 90 -17.09 -6.68 5.23
CA LYS A 90 -17.79 -5.86 4.24
C LYS A 90 -17.84 -4.38 4.63
N GLY A 91 -18.13 -4.07 5.90
CA GLY A 91 -18.13 -2.69 6.39
C GLY A 91 -16.73 -2.08 6.40
N ARG A 92 -15.70 -2.86 6.77
CA ARG A 92 -14.30 -2.41 6.70
C ARG A 92 -13.87 -2.09 5.27
N MET A 93 -14.21 -2.96 4.33
CA MET A 93 -13.94 -2.76 2.90
C MET A 93 -14.71 -1.55 2.35
N ARG A 94 -15.96 -1.36 2.77
CA ARG A 94 -16.76 -0.20 2.38
C ARG A 94 -16.12 1.11 2.84
N LEU A 95 -15.65 1.21 4.08
CA LEU A 95 -14.94 2.41 4.56
C LEU A 95 -13.67 2.70 3.74
N ILE A 96 -12.93 1.67 3.38
CA ILE A 96 -11.75 1.80 2.52
C ILE A 96 -12.13 2.30 1.12
N GLU A 97 -13.20 1.77 0.53
CA GLU A 97 -13.74 2.22 -0.75
C GLU A 97 -14.17 3.69 -0.68
N LEU A 98 -14.90 4.08 0.38
CA LEU A 98 -15.29 5.47 0.61
C LEU A 98 -14.07 6.41 0.64
N CYS A 99 -12.98 6.01 1.31
CA CYS A 99 -11.74 6.78 1.31
C CYS A 99 -11.12 6.92 -0.10
N GLY A 100 -11.13 5.83 -0.88
CA GLY A 100 -10.63 5.82 -2.26
C GLY A 100 -11.46 6.68 -3.20
N LEU A 101 -12.79 6.57 -3.12
CA LEU A 101 -13.75 7.34 -3.90
C LEU A 101 -13.68 8.83 -3.60
N GLU A 102 -13.54 9.20 -2.32
CA GLU A 102 -13.42 10.60 -1.93
C GLU A 102 -12.14 11.23 -2.49
N LYS A 103 -11.00 10.52 -2.40
CA LYS A 103 -9.77 10.95 -3.08
C LYS A 103 -10.00 11.09 -4.58
N MET A 104 -10.53 10.06 -5.23
CA MET A 104 -10.76 10.02 -6.68
C MET A 104 -11.57 11.22 -7.16
N LYS A 105 -12.66 11.54 -6.45
CA LYS A 105 -13.51 12.70 -6.71
C LYS A 105 -12.74 14.01 -6.58
N ARG A 106 -11.96 14.20 -5.51
CA ARG A 106 -11.17 15.43 -5.28
C ARG A 106 -10.14 15.70 -6.35
N VAL A 107 -9.45 14.66 -6.80
CA VAL A 107 -8.40 14.80 -7.82
C VAL A 107 -8.94 14.70 -9.25
N GLY A 108 -10.25 14.55 -9.43
CA GLY A 108 -10.90 14.54 -10.74
C GLY A 108 -10.52 13.37 -11.64
N LYS A 109 -10.22 12.20 -11.06
CA LYS A 109 -9.78 11.00 -11.79
C LYS A 109 -10.92 9.99 -11.94
N ARG A 110 -10.83 9.08 -12.92
CA ARG A 110 -11.94 8.14 -13.23
C ARG A 110 -11.80 6.78 -12.56
N ARG A 111 -10.61 6.46 -12.06
CA ARG A 111 -10.32 5.19 -11.37
C ARG A 111 -9.67 5.46 -10.03
N TRP A 112 -9.81 4.49 -9.14
CA TRP A 112 -9.17 4.52 -7.84
C TRP A 112 -8.51 3.17 -7.54
N GLY A 113 -7.56 3.19 -6.62
CA GLY A 113 -6.92 2.00 -6.09
C GLY A 113 -6.24 2.30 -4.77
N MET A 114 -5.61 1.29 -4.21
CA MET A 114 -4.85 1.44 -2.97
C MET A 114 -3.61 0.53 -2.98
N LYS A 115 -2.62 0.88 -2.17
CA LYS A 115 -1.68 -0.14 -1.68
C LYS A 115 -2.39 -0.99 -0.63
N CYS A 116 -2.65 -2.26 -0.95
CA CYS A 116 -3.29 -3.25 -0.09
C CYS A 116 -2.26 -4.19 0.56
N ASP A 117 -2.72 -5.03 1.47
CA ASP A 117 -1.97 -6.18 1.99
C ASP A 117 -2.23 -7.44 1.14
N ASN A 118 -1.80 -8.61 1.63
CA ASN A 118 -1.89 -9.88 0.91
C ASN A 118 -3.24 -10.61 1.09
N ALA A 119 -4.28 -9.95 1.62
CA ALA A 119 -5.62 -10.53 1.77
C ALA A 119 -6.41 -10.54 0.44
N PHE A 120 -5.81 -11.09 -0.63
CA PHE A 120 -6.35 -11.01 -2.00
C PHE A 120 -7.76 -11.58 -2.12
N GLU A 121 -8.06 -12.65 -1.41
CA GLU A 121 -9.36 -13.31 -1.38
C GLU A 121 -10.45 -12.41 -0.78
N ASP A 122 -10.13 -11.69 0.30
CA ASP A 122 -11.05 -10.73 0.93
C ASP A 122 -11.38 -9.60 -0.04
N TYR A 123 -10.37 -9.08 -0.75
CA TYR A 123 -10.57 -8.03 -1.76
C TYR A 123 -11.37 -8.53 -2.96
N LEU A 124 -11.10 -9.74 -3.46
CA LEU A 124 -11.85 -10.33 -4.58
C LEU A 124 -13.31 -10.63 -4.20
N GLY A 125 -13.58 -10.96 -2.95
CA GLY A 125 -14.94 -11.16 -2.44
C GLY A 125 -15.81 -9.89 -2.47
N VAL A 126 -15.19 -8.70 -2.41
CA VAL A 126 -15.90 -7.41 -2.45
C VAL A 126 -15.76 -6.72 -3.81
N TRP A 127 -14.57 -6.77 -4.42
CA TRP A 127 -14.23 -6.18 -5.70
C TRP A 127 -13.75 -7.25 -6.68
N PRO A 128 -14.65 -8.05 -7.26
CA PRO A 128 -14.28 -9.16 -8.16
C PRO A 128 -13.59 -8.71 -9.46
N ARG A 129 -13.64 -7.41 -9.78
CA ARG A 129 -12.95 -6.80 -10.93
C ARG A 129 -11.64 -6.09 -10.55
N ALA A 130 -11.16 -6.25 -9.31
CA ALA A 130 -9.91 -5.65 -8.88
C ALA A 130 -8.73 -6.15 -9.72
N CYS A 131 -7.79 -5.24 -10.00
CA CYS A 131 -6.52 -5.57 -10.64
C CYS A 131 -5.42 -5.49 -9.58
N PHE A 132 -4.59 -6.52 -9.50
CA PHE A 132 -3.51 -6.59 -8.53
C PHE A 132 -2.15 -6.43 -9.21
N LEU A 133 -1.30 -5.60 -8.62
CA LEU A 133 0.09 -5.43 -9.02
C LEU A 133 0.98 -5.72 -7.83
N ASN A 134 1.93 -6.63 -7.97
CA ASN A 134 2.93 -6.89 -6.94
C ASN A 134 4.32 -6.51 -7.42
N MET A 135 5.07 -5.87 -6.52
CA MET A 135 6.45 -5.49 -6.79
C MET A 135 7.38 -6.63 -6.38
N LEU A 136 7.92 -7.35 -7.37
CA LEU A 136 9.02 -8.28 -7.16
C LEU A 136 10.32 -7.49 -7.03
N ARG A 137 11.00 -7.64 -5.91
CA ARG A 137 12.32 -7.04 -5.64
C ARG A 137 13.19 -8.06 -4.92
N ASP A 138 14.51 -7.97 -5.08
CA ASP A 138 15.47 -8.78 -4.33
C ASP A 138 15.15 -8.71 -2.83
N GLY A 139 14.83 -9.88 -2.24
CA GLY A 139 14.46 -9.99 -0.84
C GLY A 139 15.55 -9.51 0.12
N ARG A 140 16.81 -9.61 -0.29
CA ARG A 140 17.97 -9.13 0.49
C ARG A 140 17.97 -7.61 0.59
N ASP A 141 17.61 -6.90 -0.49
CA ASP A 141 17.46 -5.44 -0.47
C ASP A 141 16.24 -4.97 0.34
N ILE A 142 15.21 -5.82 0.46
CA ILE A 142 14.08 -5.57 1.34
C ILE A 142 14.53 -5.67 2.80
N LEU A 143 15.25 -6.73 3.17
CA LEU A 143 15.83 -6.88 4.51
C LEU A 143 16.73 -5.70 4.87
N ALA A 144 17.66 -5.34 3.98
CA ALA A 144 18.55 -4.18 4.17
C ALA A 144 17.73 -2.90 4.41
N SER A 145 16.67 -2.69 3.62
CA SER A 145 15.80 -1.53 3.78
C SER A 145 15.05 -1.53 5.11
N GLN A 146 14.57 -2.67 5.60
CA GLN A 146 13.83 -2.74 6.86
C GLN A 146 14.73 -2.49 8.06
N LEU A 147 15.91 -3.11 8.10
CA LEU A 147 16.87 -2.94 9.20
C LEU A 147 17.36 -1.49 9.31
N ASN A 148 17.61 -0.81 8.18
CA ASN A 148 18.04 0.59 8.18
C ASN A 148 16.95 1.57 8.67
N THR A 149 15.67 1.20 8.58
CA THR A 149 14.57 2.07 9.06
C THR A 149 14.30 1.93 10.57
N GLY A 150 14.90 0.93 11.25
CA GLY A 150 14.74 0.68 12.68
C GLY A 150 13.31 0.38 13.15
N SER A 151 12.34 0.37 12.23
CA SER A 151 10.90 0.33 12.53
C SER A 151 10.35 -1.10 12.60
N PHE A 152 11.13 -2.09 12.16
CA PHE A 152 10.72 -3.49 12.08
C PHE A 152 11.57 -4.33 13.05
N LYS A 153 10.92 -4.94 14.04
CA LYS A 153 11.55 -5.85 15.03
C LYS A 153 11.70 -7.28 14.52
N GLN A 154 11.66 -7.48 13.20
CA GLN A 154 11.67 -8.81 12.58
C GLN A 154 13.11 -9.30 12.39
N SER A 155 13.33 -10.57 12.69
CA SER A 155 14.57 -11.28 12.36
C SER A 155 14.72 -11.45 10.83
N PRO A 156 15.95 -11.60 10.31
CA PRO A 156 16.18 -11.90 8.90
C PRO A 156 15.35 -13.07 8.37
N LYS A 157 15.16 -14.13 9.18
CA LYS A 157 14.32 -15.28 8.84
C LYS A 157 12.83 -14.94 8.72
N GLU A 158 12.31 -14.09 9.60
CA GLU A 158 10.90 -13.63 9.50
C GLU A 158 10.67 -12.76 8.26
N VAL A 159 11.62 -11.87 7.94
CA VAL A 159 11.55 -11.07 6.71
C VAL A 159 11.61 -11.99 5.48
N ALA A 160 12.50 -12.98 5.48
CA ALA A 160 12.61 -13.97 4.40
C ALA A 160 11.31 -14.77 4.20
N ARG A 161 10.69 -15.26 5.29
CA ARG A 161 9.39 -15.95 5.23
C ARG A 161 8.29 -15.03 4.70
N GLY A 162 8.25 -13.77 5.14
CA GLY A 162 7.28 -12.80 4.66
C GLY A 162 7.42 -12.49 3.17
N TRP A 163 8.66 -12.34 2.71
CA TRP A 163 8.99 -12.16 1.29
C TRP A 163 8.56 -13.36 0.44
N GLN A 164 8.97 -14.57 0.86
CA GLN A 164 8.62 -15.84 0.20
C GLN A 164 7.10 -16.06 0.15
N THR A 165 6.41 -15.86 1.28
CA THR A 165 4.95 -16.01 1.36
C THR A 165 4.24 -15.03 0.42
N THR A 166 4.70 -13.78 0.38
CA THR A 166 4.10 -12.75 -0.50
C THR A 166 4.24 -13.13 -1.96
N ILE A 167 5.45 -13.51 -2.39
CA ILE A 167 5.71 -13.87 -3.78
C ILE A 167 4.92 -15.11 -4.19
N ARG A 168 4.99 -16.18 -3.40
CA ARG A 168 4.31 -17.44 -3.73
C ARG A 168 2.79 -17.28 -3.79
N ARG A 169 2.19 -16.54 -2.85
CA ARG A 169 0.75 -16.23 -2.90
C ARG A 169 0.39 -15.42 -4.13
N PHE A 170 1.23 -14.46 -4.51
CA PHE A 170 0.97 -13.66 -5.71
C PHE A 170 1.17 -14.45 -7.00
N GLU A 171 2.11 -15.39 -7.06
CA GLU A 171 2.26 -16.31 -8.19
C GLU A 171 1.00 -17.17 -8.38
N GLN A 172 0.47 -17.73 -7.29
CA GLN A 172 -0.81 -18.45 -7.32
C GLN A 172 -1.96 -17.55 -7.80
N LEU A 173 -1.96 -16.26 -7.42
CA LEU A 173 -2.96 -15.29 -7.89
C LEU A 173 -2.83 -15.00 -9.39
N VAL A 174 -1.60 -14.94 -9.92
CA VAL A 174 -1.32 -14.75 -11.36
C VAL A 174 -1.75 -15.95 -12.19
N GLU A 175 -1.65 -17.17 -11.64
CA GLU A 175 -2.08 -18.40 -12.29
C GLU A 175 -3.61 -18.54 -12.39
N ARG A 176 -4.38 -17.74 -11.64
CA ARG A 176 -5.84 -17.77 -11.67
C ARG A 176 -6.38 -17.05 -12.91
N PRO A 177 -7.11 -17.74 -13.81
CA PRO A 177 -7.59 -17.14 -15.06
C PRO A 177 -8.71 -16.11 -14.85
N ASP A 178 -9.39 -16.15 -13.72
CA ASP A 178 -10.47 -15.22 -13.34
C ASP A 178 -9.97 -13.94 -12.66
N VAL A 179 -8.66 -13.85 -12.35
CA VAL A 179 -8.07 -12.73 -11.61
C VAL A 179 -7.09 -11.97 -12.49
N LYS A 180 -7.20 -10.63 -12.47
CA LYS A 180 -6.22 -9.75 -13.10
C LYS A 180 -5.07 -9.49 -12.14
N ALA A 181 -3.96 -10.20 -12.29
CA ALA A 181 -2.75 -9.97 -11.50
C ALA A 181 -1.49 -9.90 -12.40
N GLN A 182 -0.61 -8.93 -12.13
CA GLN A 182 0.68 -8.82 -12.82
C GLN A 182 1.81 -8.57 -11.83
N MET A 183 2.89 -9.34 -11.98
CA MET A 183 4.15 -9.13 -11.27
C MET A 183 4.96 -8.05 -11.98
N VAL A 184 5.49 -7.09 -11.23
CA VAL A 184 6.33 -6.00 -11.74
C VAL A 184 7.69 -6.10 -11.09
N ARG A 185 8.76 -6.17 -11.88
CA ARG A 185 10.13 -6.26 -11.36
C ARG A 185 10.67 -4.87 -11.02
N TYR A 186 11.06 -4.67 -9.77
CA TYR A 186 11.59 -3.40 -9.27
C TYR A 186 12.84 -2.95 -10.02
N GLU A 187 13.76 -3.88 -10.28
CA GLU A 187 15.03 -3.58 -10.94
C GLU A 187 14.81 -3.19 -12.41
N SER A 188 13.85 -3.83 -13.10
CA SER A 188 13.45 -3.41 -14.45
C SER A 188 12.80 -2.03 -14.43
N LEU A 189 11.84 -1.80 -13.53
CA LEU A 189 11.11 -0.54 -13.41
C LEU A 189 12.04 0.64 -13.08
N THR A 190 13.09 0.41 -12.31
CA THR A 190 14.03 1.49 -11.94
C THR A 190 15.10 1.71 -12.99
N LYS A 191 15.55 0.66 -13.68
CA LYS A 191 16.57 0.77 -14.73
C LYS A 191 16.00 1.34 -16.03
N ASN A 192 14.81 0.88 -16.44
CA ASN A 192 14.13 1.26 -17.67
C ASN A 192 12.65 1.55 -17.38
N PRO A 193 12.32 2.70 -16.75
CA PRO A 193 10.98 2.95 -16.24
C PRO A 193 9.90 3.05 -17.31
N GLU A 194 10.17 3.66 -18.47
CA GLU A 194 9.13 3.91 -19.47
C GLU A 194 8.51 2.62 -20.04
N PRO A 195 9.29 1.63 -20.55
CA PRO A 195 8.71 0.36 -21.03
C PRO A 195 7.88 -0.37 -19.97
N GLU A 196 8.37 -0.40 -18.72
CA GLU A 196 7.67 -1.06 -17.61
C GLU A 196 6.38 -0.33 -17.23
N LEU A 197 6.39 1.01 -17.21
CA LEU A 197 5.18 1.80 -16.95
C LEU A 197 4.15 1.68 -18.07
N ARG A 198 4.59 1.58 -19.34
CA ARG A 198 3.71 1.29 -20.48
C ARG A 198 3.04 -0.07 -20.32
N SER A 199 3.82 -1.12 -20.01
CA SER A 199 3.29 -2.46 -19.72
C SER A 199 2.26 -2.47 -18.59
N ILE A 200 2.53 -1.75 -17.48
CA ILE A 200 1.57 -1.60 -16.38
C ILE A 200 0.29 -0.88 -16.85
N CYS A 201 0.41 0.19 -17.64
CA CYS A 201 -0.75 0.91 -18.15
C CYS A 201 -1.59 0.03 -19.07
N ASP A 202 -0.95 -0.71 -19.99
CA ASP A 202 -1.62 -1.64 -20.91
C ASP A 202 -2.39 -2.72 -20.15
N PHE A 203 -1.79 -3.33 -19.13
CA PHE A 203 -2.46 -4.29 -18.24
C PHE A 203 -3.66 -3.70 -17.52
N LEU A 204 -3.54 -2.46 -17.02
CA LEU A 204 -4.65 -1.75 -16.40
C LEU A 204 -5.68 -1.27 -17.44
N GLY A 205 -5.39 -1.31 -18.74
CA GLY A 205 -6.24 -0.71 -19.77
C GLY A 205 -6.30 0.81 -19.66
N LEU A 206 -5.14 1.44 -19.44
CA LEU A 206 -4.93 2.89 -19.36
C LEU A 206 -3.95 3.33 -20.46
N PRO A 207 -4.10 4.55 -21.04
CA PRO A 207 -3.06 5.11 -21.90
C PRO A 207 -1.84 5.47 -21.05
N PHE A 208 -0.63 5.28 -21.59
CA PHE A 208 0.58 5.74 -20.91
C PHE A 208 0.55 7.25 -20.65
N ASP A 209 0.89 7.65 -19.42
CA ASP A 209 1.01 9.04 -19.01
C ASP A 209 2.47 9.40 -18.65
N PRO A 210 3.14 10.29 -19.39
CA PRO A 210 4.50 10.74 -19.10
C PRO A 210 4.68 11.33 -17.69
N ASN A 211 3.62 11.83 -17.06
CA ASN A 211 3.67 12.33 -15.68
C ASN A 211 4.16 11.27 -14.68
N MET A 212 3.96 9.99 -14.98
CA MET A 212 4.45 8.88 -14.15
C MET A 212 5.99 8.87 -14.03
N LEU A 213 6.71 9.26 -15.10
CA LEU A 213 8.18 9.40 -15.10
C LEU A 213 8.66 10.63 -14.34
N HIS A 214 7.78 11.62 -14.15
CA HIS A 214 8.07 12.91 -13.56
C HIS A 214 7.24 13.17 -12.29
N HIS A 215 6.80 12.11 -11.61
CA HIS A 215 5.93 12.17 -10.43
C HIS A 215 6.45 13.11 -9.34
N GLN A 216 7.76 13.22 -9.17
CA GLN A 216 8.43 14.10 -8.20
C GLN A 216 8.21 15.60 -8.46
N LYS A 217 7.78 15.98 -9.67
CA LYS A 217 7.46 17.36 -10.05
C LYS A 217 5.99 17.72 -9.81
N LEU A 218 5.17 16.75 -9.40
CA LEU A 218 3.73 16.93 -9.19
C LEU A 218 3.41 17.22 -7.72
N ASP A 219 2.23 17.78 -7.48
CA ASP A 219 1.71 18.00 -6.13
C ASP A 219 0.88 16.80 -5.64
N LEU A 220 1.55 15.70 -5.29
CA LEU A 220 0.87 14.47 -4.80
C LEU A 220 0.60 14.53 -3.30
N THR A 221 -0.56 13.99 -2.88
CA THR A 221 -1.00 14.00 -1.47
C THR A 221 0.02 13.36 -0.51
N ILE A 222 0.72 12.31 -0.95
CA ILE A 222 1.75 11.62 -0.16
C ILE A 222 2.96 12.51 0.17
N PHE A 223 3.23 13.56 -0.62
CA PHE A 223 4.35 14.49 -0.36
C PHE A 223 4.04 15.46 0.78
N LYS A 224 2.77 15.59 1.17
CA LYS A 224 2.35 16.41 2.32
C LYS A 224 2.18 15.58 3.59
N ALA A 225 1.94 14.28 3.44
CA ALA A 225 1.67 13.38 4.56
C ALA A 225 2.93 12.92 5.32
N ASN A 226 2.71 12.35 6.51
CA ASN A 226 3.75 11.63 7.26
C ASN A 226 3.86 10.19 6.75
N HIS A 227 5.02 9.84 6.17
CA HIS A 227 5.28 8.53 5.59
C HIS A 227 6.77 8.19 5.69
N LEU A 228 7.09 6.96 6.14
CA LEU A 228 8.48 6.52 6.38
C LEU A 228 9.37 6.67 5.13
N SER A 229 8.82 6.43 3.95
CA SER A 229 9.54 6.54 2.68
C SER A 229 9.35 7.88 1.96
N LYS A 230 8.81 8.93 2.62
CA LYS A 230 8.46 10.22 2.00
C LYS A 230 9.57 10.76 1.09
N LYS A 231 10.79 10.89 1.63
CA LYS A 231 11.96 11.40 0.89
C LYS A 231 12.24 10.62 -0.39
N ARG A 232 12.02 9.30 -0.39
CA ARG A 232 12.28 8.44 -1.55
C ARG A 232 11.16 8.50 -2.57
N VAL A 233 9.90 8.46 -2.11
CA VAL A 233 8.74 8.52 -3.03
C VAL A 233 8.57 9.90 -3.65
N SER A 234 9.19 10.94 -3.10
CA SER A 234 9.25 12.28 -3.68
C SER A 234 10.51 12.55 -4.52
N SER A 235 11.36 11.55 -4.75
CA SER A 235 12.56 11.67 -5.57
C SER A 235 12.34 11.06 -6.95
N ALA A 236 13.16 11.48 -7.92
CA ALA A 236 13.18 10.84 -9.24
C ALA A 236 13.46 9.33 -9.13
N ILE A 237 13.00 8.56 -10.11
CA ILE A 237 13.28 7.13 -10.20
C ILE A 237 14.80 6.95 -10.40
N ASP A 238 15.42 6.11 -9.57
CA ASP A 238 16.83 5.79 -9.66
C ASP A 238 17.09 4.32 -9.30
N THR A 239 18.30 3.86 -9.58
CA THR A 239 18.77 2.49 -9.31
C THR A 239 19.58 2.38 -8.02
N THR A 240 19.67 3.45 -7.21
CA THR A 240 20.58 3.52 -6.05
C THR A 240 20.26 2.49 -4.97
N MET A 241 19.06 1.92 -5.03
CA MET A 241 18.53 0.98 -4.05
C MET A 241 18.75 -0.48 -4.42
N ILE A 242 19.29 -0.75 -5.62
CA ILE A 242 19.56 -2.09 -6.12
C ILE A 242 20.91 -2.56 -5.58
N GLY A 243 20.93 -3.75 -4.98
CA GLY A 243 22.13 -4.43 -4.54
C GLY A 243 22.80 -3.84 -3.31
N ARG A 244 22.14 -2.91 -2.59
CA ARG A 244 22.67 -2.29 -1.37
C ARG A 244 22.84 -3.29 -0.24
N TRP A 245 22.09 -4.39 -0.25
CA TRP A 245 22.25 -5.48 0.70
C TRP A 245 23.69 -5.97 0.84
N ARG A 246 24.52 -5.84 -0.20
CA ARG A 246 25.95 -6.21 -0.18
C ARG A 246 26.77 -5.40 0.83
N ASN A 247 26.35 -4.16 1.09
CA ASN A 247 27.04 -3.23 1.98
C ASN A 247 26.29 -3.09 3.32
N ASP A 248 24.97 -3.21 3.30
CA ASP A 248 24.11 -2.94 4.45
C ASP A 248 23.94 -4.15 5.38
N LEU A 249 24.06 -5.38 4.87
CA LEU A 249 23.83 -6.60 5.66
C LEU A 249 25.12 -7.19 6.20
N LYS A 250 25.10 -7.60 7.46
CA LYS A 250 26.16 -8.43 8.04
C LYS A 250 26.08 -9.86 7.49
N PRO A 251 27.21 -10.60 7.42
CA PRO A 251 27.23 -11.97 6.90
C PRO A 251 26.21 -12.92 7.56
N GLU A 252 26.02 -12.81 8.87
CA GLU A 252 25.06 -13.63 9.62
C GLU A 252 23.60 -13.32 9.25
N GLN A 253 23.28 -12.04 9.00
CA GLN A 253 21.94 -11.62 8.60
C GLN A 253 21.62 -12.12 7.19
N LEU A 254 22.61 -12.04 6.29
CA LEU A 254 22.49 -12.56 4.94
C LEU A 254 22.33 -14.09 4.95
N ALA A 255 23.16 -14.81 5.73
CA ALA A 255 23.07 -16.26 5.85
C ALA A 255 21.70 -16.70 6.40
N ASP A 256 21.20 -16.03 7.43
CA ASP A 256 19.88 -16.32 7.98
C ASP A 256 18.75 -16.08 6.97
N PHE A 257 18.81 -14.99 6.19
CA PHE A 257 17.83 -14.73 5.14
C PHE A 257 17.88 -15.79 4.03
N VAL A 258 19.07 -16.08 3.52
CA VAL A 258 19.29 -17.04 2.42
C VAL A 258 18.92 -18.45 2.86
N SER A 259 19.11 -18.82 4.12
CA SER A 259 18.71 -20.14 4.65
C SER A 259 17.21 -20.45 4.49
N VAL A 260 16.38 -19.41 4.34
CA VAL A 260 14.93 -19.52 4.18
C VAL A 260 14.49 -19.26 2.73
N ALA A 261 15.08 -18.24 2.10
CA ALA A 261 14.60 -17.71 0.82
C ALA A 261 15.54 -17.98 -0.37
N GLY A 262 16.65 -18.71 -0.18
CA GLY A 262 17.68 -18.93 -1.20
C GLY A 262 17.17 -19.54 -2.51
N ASP A 263 16.32 -20.55 -2.42
CA ASP A 263 15.73 -21.20 -3.59
C ASP A 263 14.81 -20.25 -4.36
N ASP A 264 13.97 -19.48 -3.65
CA ASP A 264 13.08 -18.49 -4.26
C ASP A 264 13.87 -17.31 -4.84
N LEU A 265 14.97 -16.88 -4.21
CA LEU A 265 15.88 -15.87 -4.78
C LEU A 265 16.41 -16.36 -6.13
N THR A 266 16.95 -17.57 -6.19
CA THR A 266 17.49 -18.18 -7.41
C THR A 266 16.43 -18.30 -8.49
N ARG A 267 15.24 -18.82 -8.13
CA ARG A 267 14.09 -18.97 -9.04
C ARG A 267 13.66 -17.65 -9.67
N HIS A 268 13.79 -16.55 -8.94
CA HIS A 268 13.47 -15.20 -9.41
C HIS A 268 14.66 -14.47 -10.05
N GLY A 269 15.78 -15.14 -10.29
CA GLY A 269 16.96 -14.57 -10.95
C GLY A 269 17.83 -13.68 -10.05
N TYR A 270 17.74 -13.85 -8.73
CA TYR A 270 18.61 -13.21 -7.75
C TYR A 270 19.70 -14.20 -7.32
N ALA A 271 20.86 -14.14 -7.98
CA ALA A 271 22.08 -14.83 -7.54
C ALA A 271 22.73 -14.08 -6.37
#